data_AF-G3U294-F1
#
_entry.id   AF-G3U294-F1
#
_cell.length_a   1.000
_cell.length_b   1.000
_cell.length_c   1.000
_cell.angle_alpha   90.00
_cell.angle_beta   90.00
_cell.angle_gamma   90.00
#
_symmetry.space_group_name_H-M   'P 1'
#
loop_
_entity.id
_entity.type
_entity.pdbx_description
1 polymer ?
#
loop_
_entity_poly.entity_id
_entity_poly.type
_entity_poly.pdbx_seq_one_letter_code
_entity_poly.pdbx_strand_id
1 'polypeptide(L)'
;AIPYWLLLTPQHLNVIKADFNPMPNRGTHNCRNRNSFKLSRVPLSTVLLDPTRSCTQPRGAFADGHVLELLVGYRFVTAIFVLPHEKFHFLRIYNQLRASLQDLKTVVIAKAPTTVGGSRGPLGEGQPAESRARQAPRESVSLCYPSDHLIQSTSEENQIPSHLPACPSLRHIASLRGSTIIEFFHSSIAEVENEELRHLMWSSVVFYQTPGLEVTACVLLSTKAVYLV
;
A
#
# COMPACT_ATOMS: atom_id res chain seq x y z
N ALA A 1 29.87 -0.40 -10.24
CA ALA A 1 28.48 -0.01 -10.00
C ALA A 1 27.83 0.32 -11.33
N ILE A 2 26.57 -0.09 -11.56
CA ILE A 2 25.85 0.24 -12.79
C ILE A 2 25.09 1.55 -12.54
N PRO A 3 25.33 2.62 -13.30
CA PRO A 3 24.64 3.88 -13.09
C PRO A 3 23.18 3.78 -13.56
N TYR A 4 22.33 4.47 -12.81
CA TYR A 4 20.91 4.62 -13.09
C TYR A 4 20.57 6.09 -13.20
N TRP A 5 19.80 6.45 -14.24
CA TRP A 5 19.14 7.74 -14.30
C TRP A 5 17.67 7.60 -13.95
N LEU A 6 17.21 8.47 -13.06
CA LEU A 6 15.81 8.57 -12.65
C LEU A 6 15.21 9.82 -13.27
N LEU A 7 14.18 9.65 -14.10
CA LEU A 7 13.47 10.75 -14.73
C LEU A 7 11.99 10.70 -14.32
N LEU A 8 11.54 11.75 -13.64
CA LEU A 8 10.15 11.92 -13.26
C LEU A 8 9.37 12.59 -14.38
N THR A 9 8.22 12.02 -14.73
CA THR A 9 7.20 12.65 -15.56
C THR A 9 5.88 12.68 -14.78
N PRO A 10 4.86 13.44 -15.22
CA PRO A 10 3.59 13.53 -14.48
C PRO A 10 2.93 12.18 -14.17
N GLN A 11 3.18 11.17 -15.00
CA GLN A 11 2.55 9.85 -14.86
C GLN A 11 3.54 8.73 -14.50
N HIS A 12 4.86 8.93 -14.65
CA HIS A 12 5.82 7.83 -14.56
C HIS A 12 7.15 8.22 -13.90
N LEU A 13 7.73 7.27 -13.15
CA LEU A 13 9.15 7.22 -12.88
C LEU A 13 9.83 6.37 -13.96
N ASN A 14 10.70 6.99 -14.74
CA ASN A 14 11.50 6.31 -15.75
C ASN A 14 12.88 6.00 -15.16
N VAL A 15 13.25 4.73 -15.19
CA VAL A 15 14.54 4.24 -14.70
C VAL A 15 15.35 3.79 -15.90
N ILE A 16 16.43 4.49 -16.21
CA ILE A 16 17.36 4.13 -17.28
C ILE A 16 18.58 3.49 -16.65
N LYS A 17 18.76 2.19 -16.88
CA LYS A 17 19.95 1.44 -16.49
C LYS A 17 20.94 1.46 -17.65
N ALA A 18 22.18 1.86 -17.41
CA ALA A 18 23.25 1.83 -18.41
C ALA A 18 24.27 0.73 -18.11
N ASP A 19 24.24 -0.37 -18.88
CA ASP A 19 25.22 -1.44 -18.79
C ASP A 19 26.45 -1.10 -19.64
N PHE A 20 27.50 -0.62 -18.96
CA PHE A 20 28.76 -0.26 -19.60
C PHE A 20 29.73 -1.42 -19.73
N ASN A 21 29.35 -2.66 -19.40
CA ASN A 21 30.24 -3.81 -19.63
C ASN A 21 30.38 -4.07 -21.14
N PRO A 22 31.56 -3.87 -21.74
CA PRO A 22 31.77 -4.23 -23.13
C PRO A 22 31.82 -5.76 -23.22
N MET A 23 30.83 -6.37 -23.89
CA MET A 23 30.94 -7.79 -24.25
C MET A 23 32.23 -7.98 -25.09
N PRO A 24 33.10 -8.97 -24.78
CA PRO A 24 34.30 -9.19 -25.58
C PRO A 24 33.87 -9.60 -27.00
N ASN A 25 34.33 -8.83 -27.99
CA ASN A 25 34.07 -9.09 -29.41
C ASN A 25 34.56 -10.50 -29.80
N ARG A 26 33.64 -11.41 -30.12
CA ARG A 26 33.93 -12.54 -31.00
C ARG A 26 33.26 -12.29 -32.35
N GLY A 27 34.08 -11.92 -33.33
CA GLY A 27 33.82 -12.17 -34.75
C GLY A 27 32.80 -11.28 -35.46
N THR A 28 33.29 -10.62 -36.51
CA THR A 28 32.62 -10.35 -37.80
C THR A 28 31.28 -9.60 -37.83
N HIS A 29 31.37 -8.35 -38.29
CA HIS A 29 30.39 -7.59 -39.07
C HIS A 29 28.90 -7.87 -38.78
N ASN A 30 28.34 -7.14 -37.81
CA ASN A 30 26.98 -6.60 -37.91
C ASN A 30 26.78 -5.51 -36.85
N CYS A 31 26.89 -4.25 -37.26
CA CYS A 31 26.57 -3.08 -36.43
C CYS A 31 25.05 -2.94 -36.30
N ARG A 32 24.38 -3.89 -35.64
CA ARG A 32 22.94 -3.81 -35.38
C ARG A 32 22.69 -3.61 -33.90
N ASN A 33 22.62 -2.34 -33.52
CA ASN A 33 22.00 -1.77 -32.33
C ASN A 33 22.32 -2.47 -30.98
N ARG A 34 23.53 -2.20 -30.45
CA ARG A 34 23.92 -2.56 -29.07
C ARG A 34 23.35 -1.52 -28.10
N ASN A 35 22.06 -1.60 -27.78
CA ASN A 35 21.49 -0.74 -26.75
C ASN A 35 22.00 -1.19 -25.37
N SER A 36 23.04 -0.53 -24.86
CA SER A 36 23.54 -0.65 -23.48
C SER A 36 22.57 -0.10 -22.44
N PHE A 37 21.46 0.51 -22.87
CA PHE A 37 20.49 1.17 -22.01
C PHE A 37 19.19 0.36 -21.92
N LYS A 38 18.78 0.04 -20.70
CA LYS A 38 17.46 -0.54 -20.41
C LYS A 38 16.58 0.51 -19.73
N LEU A 39 15.50 0.89 -20.41
CA LEU A 39 14.46 1.77 -19.86
C LEU A 39 13.39 0.93 -19.17
N SER A 40 13.07 1.26 -17.93
CA SER A 40 11.93 0.74 -17.18
C SER A 40 10.99 1.91 -16.85
N ARG A 41 9.71 1.78 -17.14
CA ARG A 41 8.69 2.78 -16.78
C ARG A 41 7.85 2.23 -15.65
N VAL A 42 7.78 2.98 -14.55
CA VAL A 42 6.97 2.63 -13.39
C VAL A 42 5.92 3.72 -13.24
N PRO A 43 4.61 3.39 -13.17
CA PRO A 43 3.58 4.39 -12.92
C PRO A 43 3.87 5.12 -11.61
N LEU A 44 3.84 6.45 -11.64
CA LEU A 44 4.14 7.29 -10.47
C LEU A 44 3.18 6.98 -9.32
N SER A 45 1.95 6.57 -9.64
CA SER A 45 0.95 6.05 -8.71
C SER A 45 1.38 4.82 -7.89
N THR A 46 2.42 4.11 -8.32
CA THR A 46 2.92 2.89 -7.66
C THR A 46 4.28 3.07 -6.99
N VAL A 47 4.89 4.26 -7.15
CA VAL A 47 6.13 4.63 -6.48
C VAL A 47 5.78 5.31 -5.17
N LEU A 48 6.37 4.84 -4.07
CA LEU A 48 6.08 5.34 -2.74
C LEU A 48 7.36 5.51 -1.94
N LEU A 49 7.40 6.55 -1.12
CA LEU A 49 8.43 6.70 -0.10
C LEU A 49 8.20 5.64 0.97
N ASP A 50 9.25 4.93 1.42
CA ASP A 50 9.11 3.88 2.44
C ASP A 50 8.51 4.47 3.74
N PRO A 51 7.27 4.09 4.12
CA PRO A 51 6.60 4.65 5.29
C PRO A 51 7.12 4.04 6.61
N THR A 52 7.84 2.93 6.57
CA THR A 52 8.24 2.17 7.78
C THR A 52 9.52 2.70 8.43
N ARG A 53 10.30 3.53 7.72
CA ARG A 53 11.64 3.94 8.17
C ARG A 53 11.77 5.40 8.61
N SER A 54 10.72 6.19 8.48
CA SER A 54 10.64 7.52 9.11
C SER A 54 10.56 7.46 10.64
N CYS A 55 10.37 6.27 11.26
CA CYS A 55 10.03 6.17 12.67
C CYS A 55 11.07 5.52 13.61
N THR A 56 12.17 4.89 13.15
CA THR A 56 12.92 3.98 14.06
C THR A 56 14.43 4.09 14.21
N GLN A 57 15.21 4.85 13.42
CA GLN A 57 16.65 5.02 13.70
C GLN A 57 17.22 6.38 13.27
N PRO A 58 18.02 7.06 14.13
CA PRO A 58 18.80 8.22 13.69
C PRO A 58 19.83 7.77 12.65
N ARG A 59 19.67 8.27 11.43
CA ARG A 59 20.63 8.06 10.34
C ARG A 59 21.77 9.06 10.47
N GLY A 60 23.00 8.63 10.18
CA GLY A 60 24.13 9.55 10.03
C GLY A 60 23.90 10.53 8.87
N ALA A 61 24.56 11.69 8.90
CA ALA A 61 24.38 12.80 7.95
C ALA A 61 24.43 12.38 6.46
N PHE A 62 25.22 11.36 6.12
CA PHE A 62 25.28 10.81 4.77
C PHE A 62 23.94 10.20 4.31
N ALA A 63 23.32 9.36 5.14
CA ALA A 63 22.09 8.68 4.75
C ALA A 63 20.91 9.66 4.69
N ASP A 64 20.90 10.68 5.55
CA ASP A 64 19.91 11.75 5.49
C ASP A 64 20.09 12.65 4.24
N GLY A 65 21.32 12.95 3.85
CA GLY A 65 21.59 13.78 2.66
C GLY A 65 21.43 13.05 1.33
N HIS A 66 21.84 11.78 1.24
CA HIS A 66 22.08 11.12 -0.06
C HIS A 66 21.18 9.92 -0.35
N VAL A 67 20.62 9.29 0.69
CA VAL A 67 19.94 7.99 0.52
C VAL A 67 18.43 8.20 0.52
N LEU A 68 17.75 7.62 -0.47
CA LEU A 68 16.30 7.61 -0.59
C LEU A 68 15.80 6.20 -0.78
N GLU A 69 14.91 5.75 0.10
CA GLU A 69 14.28 4.44 0.00
C GLU A 69 12.89 4.56 -0.59
N LEU A 70 12.63 3.73 -1.58
CA LEU A 70 11.43 3.74 -2.38
C LEU A 70 10.84 2.33 -2.41
N LEU A 71 9.52 2.22 -2.27
CA LEU A 71 8.80 1.05 -2.70
C LEU A 71 8.41 1.27 -4.17
N VAL A 72 9.03 0.49 -5.06
CA VAL A 72 8.82 0.56 -6.50
C VAL A 72 8.30 -0.80 -6.94
N GLY A 73 6.99 -0.91 -7.14
CA GLY A 73 6.39 -2.17 -7.55
C GLY A 73 6.69 -3.32 -6.58
N TYR A 74 6.39 -3.13 -5.29
CA TYR A 74 6.60 -4.09 -4.19
C TYR A 74 8.06 -4.46 -3.89
N ARG A 75 9.01 -3.82 -4.58
CA ARG A 75 10.43 -3.95 -4.28
C ARG A 75 10.90 -2.72 -3.53
N PHE A 76 11.51 -2.96 -2.38
CA PHE A 76 12.31 -1.92 -1.73
C PHE A 76 13.54 -1.66 -2.59
N VAL A 77 13.69 -0.40 -2.98
CA VAL A 77 14.78 0.11 -3.79
C VAL A 77 15.43 1.25 -3.03
N THR A 78 16.75 1.22 -2.97
CA THR A 78 17.55 2.31 -2.41
C THR A 78 18.17 3.10 -3.56
N ALA A 79 17.78 4.37 -3.70
CA ALA A 79 18.44 5.33 -4.56
C ALA A 79 19.51 6.07 -3.75
N ILE A 80 20.71 6.19 -4.31
CA ILE A 80 21.82 6.93 -3.72
C ILE A 80 22.14 8.08 -4.66
N PHE A 81 21.93 9.30 -4.17
CA PHE A 81 22.23 10.53 -4.91
C PHE A 81 23.69 10.91 -4.68
N VAL A 82 24.39 11.28 -5.75
CA VAL A 82 25.79 11.71 -5.66
C VAL A 82 25.86 13.00 -4.85
N LEU A 83 24.91 13.91 -5.06
CA LEU A 83 24.84 15.19 -4.36
C LEU A 83 23.58 15.30 -3.50
N PRO A 84 23.65 15.85 -2.27
CA PRO A 84 22.47 15.97 -1.40
C PRO A 84 21.33 16.79 -2.01
N HIS A 85 21.67 17.88 -2.70
CA HIS A 85 20.67 18.77 -3.29
C HIS A 85 19.89 18.09 -4.43
N GLU A 86 20.46 17.11 -5.11
CA GLU A 86 19.75 16.32 -6.12
C GLU A 86 18.66 15.45 -5.48
N LYS A 87 18.94 14.84 -4.31
CA LYS A 87 17.93 14.12 -3.53
C LYS A 87 16.76 15.04 -3.18
N PHE A 88 17.04 16.21 -2.61
CA PHE A 88 16.00 17.16 -2.21
C PHE A 88 15.23 17.71 -3.41
N HIS A 89 15.90 17.96 -4.53
CA HIS A 89 15.24 18.37 -5.78
C HIS A 89 14.31 17.27 -6.29
N PHE A 90 14.79 16.02 -6.36
CA PHE A 90 13.97 14.87 -6.74
C PHE A 90 12.74 14.74 -5.84
N LEU A 91 12.90 14.82 -4.52
CA LEU A 91 11.80 14.72 -3.56
C LEU A 91 10.75 15.82 -3.76
N ARG A 92 11.19 17.06 -3.99
CA ARG A 92 10.28 18.19 -4.25
C ARG A 92 9.42 17.93 -5.50
N ILE A 93 10.06 17.56 -6.60
CA ILE A 93 9.36 17.30 -7.87
C ILE A 93 8.47 16.06 -7.73
N TYR A 94 8.97 14.98 -7.12
CA TYR A 94 8.18 13.78 -6.84
C TYR A 94 6.92 14.10 -6.05
N ASN A 95 7.02 14.83 -4.93
CA ASN A 95 5.87 15.19 -4.10
C ASN A 95 4.88 16.08 -4.84
N GLN A 96 5.37 17.03 -5.64
CA GLN A 96 4.51 17.88 -6.48
C GLN A 96 3.74 17.06 -7.52
N LEU A 97 4.43 16.20 -8.26
CA LEU A 97 3.79 15.36 -9.27
C LEU A 97 2.84 14.35 -8.62
N ARG A 98 3.19 13.82 -7.45
CA ARG A 98 2.34 12.89 -6.71
C ARG A 98 1.05 13.56 -6.22
N ALA A 99 1.15 14.79 -5.72
CA ALA A 99 -0.01 15.59 -5.33
C ALA A 99 -0.90 15.97 -6.52
N SER A 100 -0.35 16.01 -7.74
CA SER A 100 -1.10 16.29 -8.97
C SER A 100 -1.90 15.09 -9.49
N LEU A 101 -1.66 13.88 -8.97
CA LEU A 101 -2.47 12.70 -9.29
C LEU A 101 -3.80 12.80 -8.54
N GLN A 102 -4.81 13.36 -9.19
CA GLN A 102 -6.17 13.49 -8.66
C GLN A 102 -6.78 12.10 -8.38
N ASP A 103 -7.59 12.00 -7.32
CA ASP A 103 -8.39 10.83 -6.91
C ASP A 103 -7.65 9.51 -6.63
N LEU A 104 -6.31 9.49 -6.70
CA LEU A 104 -5.50 8.29 -6.58
C LEU A 104 -4.94 8.12 -5.15
N LYS A 105 -5.70 7.43 -4.30
CA LYS A 105 -5.28 7.03 -2.94
C LYS A 105 -4.52 5.71 -3.00
N THR A 106 -3.19 5.77 -2.86
CA THR A 106 -2.37 4.54 -2.85
C THR A 106 -2.24 3.98 -1.44
N VAL A 107 -2.78 2.78 -1.23
CA VAL A 107 -2.68 2.03 0.02
C VAL A 107 -1.56 0.99 -0.11
N VAL A 108 -0.59 1.02 0.81
CA VAL A 108 0.45 -0.01 0.92
C VAL A 108 0.13 -0.90 2.10
N ILE A 109 -0.10 -2.18 1.84
CA ILE A 109 -0.18 -3.19 2.88
C ILE A 109 1.15 -3.94 2.89
N ALA A 110 2.08 -3.48 3.73
CA ALA A 110 3.30 -4.22 4.00
C ALA A 110 2.94 -5.38 4.93
N LYS A 111 2.89 -6.61 4.40
CA LYS A 111 2.81 -7.80 5.25
C LYS A 111 4.13 -7.90 6.01
N ALA A 112 4.13 -7.53 7.29
CA ALA A 112 5.27 -7.79 8.15
C ALA A 112 5.53 -9.31 8.13
N PRO A 113 6.78 -9.77 7.93
CA PRO A 113 7.08 -11.18 8.08
C PRO A 113 6.64 -11.58 9.49
N THR A 114 5.75 -12.57 9.57
CA THR A 114 5.32 -13.16 10.83
C THR A 114 6.56 -13.75 11.49
N THR A 115 7.16 -13.02 12.42
CA THR A 115 8.13 -13.56 13.35
C THR A 115 7.37 -14.52 14.25
N VAL A 116 7.22 -15.76 13.80
CA VAL A 116 6.86 -16.89 14.66
C VAL A 116 8.11 -17.18 15.51
N GLY A 117 8.34 -16.31 16.50
CA GLY A 117 9.47 -16.38 17.42
C GLY A 117 8.98 -16.90 18.76
N GLY A 118 9.25 -18.18 18.99
CA GLY A 118 8.99 -18.98 20.18
C GLY A 118 8.81 -18.23 21.51
N SER A 119 7.65 -18.49 22.11
CA SER A 119 7.40 -18.38 23.53
C SER A 119 8.52 -19.07 24.32
N ARG A 120 9.23 -18.33 25.18
CA ARG A 120 9.94 -18.88 26.34
C ARG A 120 10.06 -17.82 27.43
N GLY A 121 9.01 -17.71 28.26
CA GLY A 121 9.13 -17.07 29.56
C GLY A 121 9.93 -17.95 30.53
N PRO A 122 10.52 -17.37 31.59
CA PRO A 122 10.87 -18.12 32.79
C PRO A 122 9.72 -18.08 33.80
N LEU A 123 9.34 -19.27 34.25
CA LEU A 123 8.52 -19.49 35.44
C LEU A 123 9.18 -18.87 36.68
N GLY A 124 8.35 -18.31 37.56
CA GLY A 124 8.66 -18.01 38.95
C GLY A 124 7.37 -18.11 39.76
N GLU A 125 7.27 -19.16 40.57
CA GLU A 125 6.14 -19.55 41.42
C GLU A 125 5.87 -18.57 42.58
N GLY A 126 4.60 -18.55 43.03
CA GLY A 126 4.18 -17.99 44.32
C GLY A 126 2.65 -17.89 44.45
N GLN A 127 2.02 -18.87 45.11
CA GLN A 127 0.56 -18.99 45.37
C GLN A 127 0.07 -18.15 46.59
N PRO A 128 -1.13 -18.35 47.19
CA PRO A 128 -2.40 -17.66 46.90
C PRO A 128 -3.06 -17.00 48.14
N ALA A 129 -4.08 -16.15 47.96
CA ALA A 129 -5.06 -15.87 49.04
C ALA A 129 -6.38 -15.26 48.50
N GLU A 130 -7.49 -15.72 49.07
CA GLU A 130 -8.89 -15.56 48.65
C GLU A 130 -9.57 -14.22 48.98
N SER A 131 -10.69 -14.00 48.27
CA SER A 131 -11.95 -13.39 48.74
C SER A 131 -12.06 -11.87 48.98
N ARG A 132 -12.75 -11.18 48.05
CA ARG A 132 -14.03 -10.50 48.34
C ARG A 132 -14.69 -9.95 47.08
N ALA A 133 -15.93 -10.40 46.85
CA ALA A 133 -16.89 -9.78 45.94
C ALA A 133 -17.21 -8.34 46.34
N ARG A 134 -17.36 -7.44 45.35
CA ARG A 134 -18.28 -6.28 45.36
C ARG A 134 -18.29 -5.60 43.97
N GLN A 135 -19.39 -5.84 43.26
CA GLN A 135 -20.18 -4.90 42.44
C GLN A 135 -19.46 -4.03 41.37
N ALA A 136 -19.87 -4.25 40.12
CA ALA A 136 -19.61 -3.39 38.96
C ALA A 136 -20.20 -1.97 39.12
N PRO A 137 -19.76 -1.02 38.28
CA PRO A 137 -20.60 -0.70 37.13
C PRO A 137 -19.84 -0.69 35.79
N ARG A 138 -20.48 -1.35 34.82
CA ARG A 138 -20.44 -1.16 33.36
C ARG A 138 -19.58 0.00 32.84
N GLU A 139 -18.60 -0.34 32.00
CA GLU A 139 -18.30 0.44 30.79
C GLU A 139 -18.23 -0.51 29.59
N SER A 140 -19.43 -0.89 29.16
CA SER A 140 -19.72 -1.45 27.85
C SER A 140 -19.56 -0.37 26.78
N VAL A 141 -18.51 -0.44 25.96
CA VAL A 141 -18.42 0.35 24.72
C VAL A 141 -18.05 -0.55 23.53
N SER A 142 -18.67 -1.73 23.45
CA SER A 142 -18.62 -2.62 22.28
C SER A 142 -19.81 -3.61 22.31
N LEU A 143 -21.05 -3.11 22.23
CA LEU A 143 -22.24 -3.98 22.29
C LEU A 143 -23.23 -3.84 21.13
N CYS A 144 -22.95 -3.03 20.11
CA CYS A 144 -23.85 -2.97 18.95
C CYS A 144 -23.06 -2.73 17.67
N TYR A 145 -22.45 -3.80 17.17
CA TYR A 145 -22.10 -3.87 15.76
C TYR A 145 -23.29 -4.51 15.02
N PRO A 146 -23.71 -3.96 13.86
CA PRO A 146 -23.26 -2.69 13.30
C PRO A 146 -23.90 -1.49 14.01
N SER A 147 -23.17 -0.37 14.11
CA SER A 147 -23.73 0.87 14.64
C SER A 147 -24.57 1.59 13.57
N ASP A 148 -25.60 2.33 13.98
CA ASP A 148 -26.43 3.11 13.05
C ASP A 148 -25.59 4.10 12.22
N HIS A 149 -24.56 4.70 12.83
CA HIS A 149 -23.62 5.56 12.13
C HIS A 149 -22.87 4.81 11.03
N LEU A 150 -22.39 3.59 11.29
CA LEU A 150 -21.71 2.79 10.28
C LEU A 150 -22.64 2.42 9.13
N ILE A 151 -23.89 2.04 9.45
CA ILE A 151 -24.92 1.74 8.46
C ILE A 151 -25.16 2.96 7.55
N GLN A 152 -25.31 4.13 8.16
CA GLN A 152 -25.53 5.37 7.42
C GLN A 152 -24.31 5.75 6.58
N SER A 153 -23.11 5.77 7.17
CA SER A 153 -21.89 6.16 6.47
C SER A 153 -21.57 5.23 5.31
N THR A 154 -21.64 3.91 5.52
CA THR A 154 -21.42 2.94 4.44
C THR A 154 -22.48 3.06 3.35
N SER A 155 -23.74 3.34 3.69
CA SER A 155 -24.79 3.54 2.68
C SER A 155 -24.61 4.84 1.88
N GLU A 156 -24.09 5.90 2.49
CA GLU A 156 -23.78 7.16 1.81
C GLU A 156 -22.54 7.04 0.91
N GLU A 157 -21.49 6.39 1.42
CA GLU A 157 -20.21 6.18 0.74
C GLU A 157 -20.29 5.12 -0.36
N ASN A 158 -21.30 4.23 -0.32
CA ASN A 158 -21.52 3.18 -1.33
C ASN A 158 -22.13 3.71 -2.63
N GLN A 159 -21.57 4.78 -3.17
CA GLN A 159 -21.92 5.37 -4.45
C GLN A 159 -20.70 5.37 -5.36
N ILE A 160 -20.81 4.72 -6.52
CA ILE A 160 -19.74 4.70 -7.50
C ILE A 160 -19.52 6.12 -8.03
N PRO A 161 -18.32 6.69 -7.91
CA PRO A 161 -17.97 7.96 -8.54
C PRO A 161 -18.23 7.91 -10.04
N SER A 162 -18.77 8.99 -10.60
CA SER A 162 -19.21 9.04 -12.01
C SER A 162 -18.11 8.79 -13.04
N HIS A 163 -16.84 8.98 -12.66
CA HIS A 163 -15.68 8.75 -13.51
C HIS A 163 -15.22 7.29 -13.54
N LEU A 164 -15.73 6.42 -12.65
CA LEU A 164 -15.31 5.03 -12.55
C LEU A 164 -16.19 4.09 -13.40
N PRO A 165 -15.60 3.30 -14.30
CA PRO A 165 -16.35 2.32 -15.09
C PRO A 165 -16.78 1.12 -14.23
N ALA A 166 -18.08 0.94 -14.04
CA ALA A 166 -18.62 -0.18 -13.26
C ALA A 166 -19.29 -1.25 -14.11
N CYS A 167 -18.89 -2.51 -13.90
CA CYS A 167 -19.58 -3.67 -14.45
C CYS A 167 -20.92 -3.91 -13.70
N PRO A 168 -21.83 -4.75 -14.24
CA PRO A 168 -23.11 -5.03 -13.60
C PRO A 168 -23.01 -5.52 -12.15
N SER A 169 -22.01 -6.35 -11.86
CA SER A 169 -21.78 -6.89 -10.50
C SER A 169 -21.43 -5.78 -9.50
N LEU A 170 -20.56 -4.84 -9.87
CA LEU A 170 -20.22 -3.71 -9.01
C LEU A 170 -21.39 -2.74 -8.82
N ARG A 171 -22.22 -2.56 -9.86
CA ARG A 171 -23.46 -1.78 -9.73
C ARG A 171 -24.46 -2.42 -8.77
N HIS A 172 -24.50 -3.75 -8.71
CA HIS A 172 -25.32 -4.45 -7.72
C HIS A 172 -24.84 -4.15 -6.30
N ILE A 173 -23.53 -4.24 -6.05
CA ILE A 173 -22.95 -3.89 -4.74
C ILE A 173 -23.27 -2.43 -4.39
N ALA A 174 -23.09 -1.50 -5.32
CA ALA A 174 -23.42 -0.09 -5.14
C ALA A 174 -24.92 0.20 -4.91
N SER A 175 -25.81 -0.74 -5.24
CA SER A 175 -27.24 -0.61 -4.98
C SER A 175 -27.62 -1.00 -3.55
N LEU A 176 -26.74 -1.70 -2.83
CA LEU A 176 -26.97 -2.10 -1.45
C LEU A 176 -26.96 -0.87 -0.53
N ARG A 177 -27.91 -0.82 0.39
CA ARG A 177 -28.11 0.31 1.33
C ARG A 177 -28.47 -0.19 2.72
N GLY A 178 -28.20 0.64 3.71
CA GLY A 178 -28.50 0.32 5.10
C GLY A 178 -27.79 -0.97 5.56
N SER A 179 -28.48 -1.84 6.30
CA SER A 179 -27.88 -3.09 6.81
C SER A 179 -27.52 -4.09 5.72
N THR A 180 -28.12 -3.98 4.53
CA THR A 180 -27.93 -4.99 3.47
C THR A 180 -26.49 -5.09 2.98
N ILE A 181 -25.72 -3.99 2.99
CA ILE A 181 -24.30 -4.05 2.63
C ILE A 181 -23.46 -4.75 3.70
N ILE A 182 -23.86 -4.60 4.95
CA ILE A 182 -23.20 -5.25 6.08
C ILE A 182 -23.50 -6.75 6.03
N GLU A 183 -24.76 -7.13 5.83
CA GLU A 183 -25.16 -8.53 5.63
C GLU A 183 -24.46 -9.16 4.42
N PHE A 184 -24.33 -8.43 3.31
CA PHE A 184 -23.57 -8.88 2.14
C PHE A 184 -22.09 -9.12 2.48
N PHE A 185 -21.46 -8.21 3.21
CA PHE A 185 -20.09 -8.37 3.67
C PHE A 185 -19.91 -9.66 4.49
N HIS A 186 -20.76 -9.88 5.50
CA HIS A 186 -20.68 -11.07 6.37
C HIS A 186 -20.99 -12.38 5.66
N SER A 187 -21.93 -12.36 4.71
CA SER A 187 -22.35 -13.58 4.01
C SER A 187 -21.44 -13.97 2.85
N SER A 188 -20.75 -13.01 2.23
CA SER A 188 -20.10 -13.21 0.93
C SER A 188 -18.62 -12.82 0.87
N ILE A 189 -18.11 -12.07 1.86
CA ILE A 189 -16.75 -11.49 1.81
C ILE A 189 -15.93 -11.87 3.04
N ALA A 190 -16.46 -11.69 4.24
CA ALA A 190 -15.75 -11.97 5.48
C ALA A 190 -15.34 -13.45 5.57
N GLU A 191 -14.07 -13.70 5.88
CA GLU A 191 -13.55 -15.06 6.03
C GLU A 191 -13.76 -15.60 7.46
N VAL A 192 -14.01 -14.71 8.43
CA VAL A 192 -14.16 -15.08 9.84
C VAL A 192 -15.39 -14.43 10.48
N GLU A 193 -16.07 -15.16 11.36
CA GLU A 193 -17.36 -14.76 11.94
C GLU A 193 -17.33 -13.46 12.77
N ASN A 194 -16.18 -13.12 13.36
CA ASN A 194 -16.01 -11.93 14.22
C ASN A 194 -15.35 -10.75 13.48
N GLU A 195 -15.51 -10.68 12.17
CA GLU A 195 -14.93 -9.64 11.34
C GLU A 195 -15.91 -8.49 11.13
N GLU A 196 -15.54 -7.29 11.57
CA GLU A 196 -16.44 -6.13 11.48
C GLU A 196 -16.01 -5.22 10.33
N LEU A 197 -16.93 -4.92 9.42
CA LEU A 197 -16.75 -3.85 8.44
C LEU A 197 -16.59 -2.49 9.16
N ARG A 198 -15.59 -1.71 8.79
CA ARG A 198 -15.30 -0.40 9.38
C ARG A 198 -15.47 0.74 8.40
N HIS A 199 -15.14 0.52 7.14
CA HIS A 199 -15.23 1.55 6.11
C HIS A 199 -15.40 0.93 4.72
N LEU A 200 -16.02 1.68 3.82
CA LEU A 200 -16.24 1.32 2.43
C LEU A 200 -15.88 2.50 1.54
N MET A 201 -15.17 2.25 0.45
CA MET A 201 -14.94 3.28 -0.57
C MET A 201 -14.80 2.68 -1.97
N TRP A 202 -15.13 3.47 -2.98
CA TRP A 202 -14.89 3.11 -4.38
C TRP A 202 -13.57 3.69 -4.84
N SER A 203 -12.77 2.88 -5.55
CA SER A 203 -11.48 3.34 -6.06
C SER A 203 -11.12 2.65 -7.36
N SER A 204 -10.26 3.32 -8.12
CA SER A 204 -9.59 2.72 -9.26
C SER A 204 -8.31 2.04 -8.78
N VAL A 205 -8.15 0.76 -9.07
CA VAL A 205 -7.04 -0.06 -8.60
C VAL A 205 -6.28 -0.65 -9.78
N VAL A 206 -4.96 -0.64 -9.64
CA VAL A 206 -4.05 -1.17 -10.65
C VAL A 206 -3.34 -2.37 -10.05
N PHE A 207 -3.50 -3.53 -10.68
CA PHE A 207 -2.81 -4.73 -10.23
C PHE A 207 -1.34 -4.69 -10.63
N TYR A 208 -0.47 -5.08 -9.70
CA TYR A 208 0.95 -5.12 -9.95
C TYR A 208 1.37 -6.00 -11.13
N GLN A 209 0.75 -7.18 -11.23
CA GLN A 209 1.08 -8.15 -12.27
C GLN A 209 0.66 -7.64 -13.66
N THR A 210 -0.29 -6.70 -13.71
CA THR A 210 -0.84 -6.12 -14.93
C THR A 210 -1.02 -4.61 -14.77
N PRO A 211 0.08 -3.83 -14.70
CA PRO A 211 0.04 -2.41 -14.33
C PRO A 211 -0.58 -1.52 -15.43
N GLY A 212 -0.81 -2.06 -16.63
CA GLY A 212 -1.56 -1.40 -17.70
C GLY A 212 -3.07 -1.63 -17.63
N LEU A 213 -3.54 -2.41 -16.67
CA LEU A 213 -4.95 -2.67 -16.44
C LEU A 213 -5.39 -1.98 -15.15
N GLU A 214 -6.22 -0.97 -15.33
CA GLU A 214 -6.88 -0.23 -14.27
C GLU A 214 -8.33 -0.73 -14.16
N VAL A 215 -8.75 -1.14 -12.97
CA VAL A 215 -10.10 -1.64 -12.71
C VAL A 215 -10.75 -0.87 -11.57
N THR A 216 -12.06 -0.66 -11.66
CA THR A 216 -12.84 -0.16 -10.54
C THR A 216 -13.01 -1.26 -9.50
N ALA A 217 -12.78 -0.94 -8.23
CA ALA A 217 -12.98 -1.85 -7.12
C ALA A 217 -13.76 -1.19 -5.98
N CYS A 218 -14.56 -1.99 -5.29
CA CYS A 218 -15.10 -1.66 -3.98
C CYS A 218 -14.07 -2.07 -2.92
N VAL A 219 -13.51 -1.09 -2.21
CA VAL A 219 -12.54 -1.30 -1.14
C VAL A 219 -13.31 -1.39 0.18
N LEU A 220 -13.24 -2.54 0.84
CA LEU A 220 -13.86 -2.77 2.14
C LEU A 220 -12.77 -2.95 3.18
N LEU A 221 -12.76 -2.07 4.18
CA LEU A 221 -11.83 -2.14 5.30
C LEU A 221 -12.56 -2.74 6.50
N SER A 222 -12.06 -3.86 7.01
CA SER A 222 -12.57 -4.53 8.19
C SER A 222 -11.59 -4.45 9.37
N THR A 223 -11.97 -5.05 10.50
CA THR A 223 -11.06 -5.25 11.65
C THR A 223 -9.98 -6.31 11.40
N LYS A 224 -10.02 -7.05 10.29
CA LYS A 224 -9.10 -8.16 9.99
C LYS A 224 -8.32 -7.98 8.69
N ALA A 225 -8.96 -7.41 7.67
CA ALA A 225 -8.42 -7.39 6.32
C ALA A 225 -8.91 -6.17 5.52
N VAL A 226 -8.33 -6.02 4.33
CA VAL A 226 -8.79 -5.11 3.29
C VAL A 226 -9.18 -5.96 2.09
N TYR A 227 -10.42 -5.83 1.65
CA TYR A 227 -10.92 -6.52 0.47
C TYR A 227 -11.03 -5.55 -0.70
N LEU A 228 -10.75 -6.08 -1.88
CA LEU A 228 -10.83 -5.39 -3.17
C LEU A 228 -11.76 -6.23 -4.04
N VAL A 229 -13.02 -5.81 -4.16
CA VAL A 229 -14.07 -6.49 -4.94
C VAL A 229 -14.25 -5.85 -6.29
#